data_AF-A0A662SCX1-F1
#
_entry.id   AF-A0A662SCX1-F1
#
_cell.length_a   1.000
_cell.length_b   1.000
_cell.length_c   1.000
_cell.angle_alpha   90.00
_cell.angle_beta   90.00
_cell.angle_gamma   90.00
#
_symmetry.space_group_name_H-M   'P 1'
#
loop_
_entity.id
_entity.type
_entity.pdbx_description
1 polymer ?
#
loop_
_entity_poly.entity_id
_entity_poly.type
_entity_poly.pdbx_seq_one_letter_code
_entity_poly.pdbx_strand_id
1 'polypeptide(L)'
;MIEDSLYQYLSAQPAVTAYLGVGDDCRIYPANFPQNPELPAMMYELISLSYNRTIDGYLYSVPRFQFNIIGHSALSCSLVSGAIASVLDNY
;
A
#
# COMPACT_ATOMS: atom_id res chain seq x y z
N MET A 1 -13.78 -0.74 -3.45
CA MET A 1 -13.39 -1.77 -2.46
C MET A 1 -12.28 -1.19 -1.58
N ILE A 2 -11.91 -1.80 -0.44
CA ILE A 2 -10.91 -1.19 0.47
C ILE A 2 -9.54 -1.02 -0.21
N GLU A 3 -9.23 -1.87 -1.18
CA GLU A 3 -8.05 -1.79 -2.05
C GLU A 3 -8.04 -0.50 -2.88
N ASP A 4 -9.17 -0.16 -3.51
CA ASP A 4 -9.29 1.07 -4.30
C ASP A 4 -9.13 2.31 -3.41
N SER A 5 -9.73 2.29 -2.21
CA SER A 5 -9.59 3.37 -1.23
C SER A 5 -8.16 3.49 -0.74
N LEU A 6 -7.47 2.37 -0.51
CA LEU A 6 -6.07 2.33 -0.12
C LEU A 6 -5.16 2.89 -1.22
N TYR A 7 -5.40 2.53 -2.48
CA TYR A 7 -4.69 3.11 -3.63
C TYR A 7 -4.91 4.62 -3.71
N GLN A 8 -6.16 5.07 -3.67
CA GLN A 8 -6.50 6.49 -3.73
C GLN A 8 -5.86 7.28 -2.59
N TYR A 9 -5.88 6.72 -1.37
CA TYR A 9 -5.24 7.33 -0.22
C TYR A 9 -3.73 7.41 -0.42
N LEU A 10 -3.03 6.30 -0.67
CA LEU A 10 -1.57 6.29 -0.79
C LEU A 10 -1.05 7.14 -1.97
N SER A 11 -1.74 7.13 -3.11
CA SER A 11 -1.37 7.92 -4.29
C SER A 11 -1.63 9.43 -4.15
N ALA A 12 -2.37 9.85 -3.12
CA ALA A 12 -2.59 11.26 -2.80
C ALA A 12 -1.59 11.81 -1.76
N GLN A 13 -0.80 10.96 -1.11
CA GLN A 13 0.00 11.34 0.06
C GLN A 13 1.39 11.82 -0.34
N PRO A 14 1.74 13.11 -0.09
CA PRO A 14 3.03 13.67 -0.50
C PRO A 14 4.24 12.89 0.02
N ALA A 15 4.15 12.34 1.23
CA ALA A 15 5.21 11.54 1.83
C ALA A 15 5.51 10.25 1.04
N VAL A 16 4.49 9.66 0.41
CA VAL A 16 4.62 8.43 -0.39
C VAL A 16 4.96 8.79 -1.84
N THR A 17 4.27 9.76 -2.42
CA THR A 17 4.43 10.15 -3.82
C THR A 17 5.76 10.82 -4.11
N ALA A 18 6.42 11.43 -3.12
CA ALA A 18 7.80 11.91 -3.23
C ALA A 18 8.78 10.79 -3.65
N TYR A 19 8.47 9.54 -3.33
CA TYR A 19 9.28 8.38 -3.74
C TYR A 19 8.67 7.62 -4.91
N LEU A 20 7.35 7.47 -4.94
CA LEU A 20 6.67 6.57 -5.89
C LEU A 20 6.04 7.27 -7.10
N GLY A 21 6.11 8.60 -7.19
CA GLY A 21 5.53 9.37 -8.29
C GLY A 21 4.04 9.67 -8.11
N VAL A 22 3.47 10.37 -9.08
CA VAL A 22 2.06 10.81 -9.13
C VAL A 22 1.47 10.58 -10.52
N GLY A 23 0.13 10.51 -10.62
CA GLY A 23 -0.56 10.39 -11.89
C GLY A 23 -0.12 9.15 -12.67
N ASP A 24 0.23 9.34 -13.95
CA ASP A 24 0.64 8.26 -14.85
C ASP A 24 1.98 7.63 -14.45
N ASP A 25 2.82 8.35 -13.70
CA ASP A 25 4.11 7.86 -13.18
C ASP A 25 3.98 7.23 -11.78
N CYS A 26 2.76 7.00 -11.28
CA CYS A 26 2.55 6.42 -9.96
C CYS A 26 2.91 4.94 -9.92
N ARG A 27 3.94 4.59 -9.16
CA ARG A 27 4.51 3.23 -9.05
C ARG A 27 3.96 2.46 -7.85
N ILE A 28 2.67 2.65 -7.58
CA ILE A 28 1.90 1.90 -6.59
C ILE A 28 1.02 0.93 -7.37
N TYR A 29 1.29 -0.36 -7.26
CA TYR A 29 0.62 -1.39 -8.04
C TYR A 29 -0.30 -2.25 -7.16
N PRO A 30 -1.62 -2.25 -7.39
CA PRO A 30 -2.50 -3.22 -6.74
C PRO A 30 -2.17 -4.63 -7.24
N ALA A 31 -1.93 -5.55 -6.32
CA ALA A 31 -1.69 -6.98 -6.53
C ALA A 31 -0.40 -7.41 -7.25
N ASN A 32 0.03 -6.79 -8.35
CA ASN A 32 1.17 -7.29 -9.14
C ASN A 32 2.10 -6.19 -9.65
N PHE A 33 3.41 -6.44 -9.62
CA PHE A 33 4.37 -5.60 -10.35
C PHE A 33 4.27 -5.83 -11.86
N PRO A 34 4.41 -4.77 -12.68
CA PRO A 34 4.61 -4.92 -14.12
C PRO A 34 5.97 -5.57 -14.41
N GLN A 35 6.15 -6.07 -15.64
CA GLN A 35 7.45 -6.58 -16.08
C GLN A 35 8.45 -5.42 -16.18
N ASN A 36 9.54 -5.48 -15.41
CA ASN A 36 10.58 -4.44 -15.29
C ASN A 36 10.03 -3.08 -14.83
N PRO A 37 9.50 -2.98 -13.60
CA PRO A 37 9.02 -1.69 -13.08
C PRO A 37 10.19 -0.72 -12.92
N GLU A 38 9.94 0.55 -13.16
CA GLU A 38 10.84 1.59 -12.66
C GLU A 38 10.91 1.55 -11.13
N LEU A 39 12.09 1.78 -10.58
CA LEU A 39 12.31 1.71 -9.14
C LEU A 39 12.48 3.12 -8.53
N PRO A 40 12.13 3.33 -7.25
CA PRO A 40 11.44 2.39 -6.38
C PRO A 40 9.97 2.20 -6.79
N ALA A 41 9.46 0.98 -6.59
CA ALA A 41 8.09 0.58 -6.83
C ALA A 41 7.55 -0.18 -5.63
N MET A 42 6.24 -0.12 -5.45
CA MET A 42 5.53 -0.84 -4.38
C MET A 42 4.34 -1.60 -4.97
N MET A 43 4.13 -2.82 -4.50
CA MET A 43 2.86 -3.52 -4.65
C MET A 43 2.27 -3.84 -3.29
N TYR A 44 0.96 -3.97 -3.24
CA TYR A 44 0.28 -4.49 -2.06
C TYR A 44 -0.75 -5.54 -2.43
N GLU A 45 -0.92 -6.53 -1.58
CA GLU A 45 -1.83 -7.64 -1.80
C GLU A 45 -2.60 -7.99 -0.52
N LEU A 46 -3.86 -8.39 -0.67
CA LEU A 46 -4.66 -8.92 0.43
C LEU A 46 -4.21 -10.35 0.71
N ILE A 47 -3.56 -10.56 1.86
CA ILE A 47 -3.04 -11.89 2.24
C ILE A 47 -4.04 -12.70 3.07
N SER A 48 -4.98 -12.03 3.74
CA SER A 48 -5.95 -12.70 4.59
C SER A 48 -7.15 -11.81 4.84
N LEU A 49 -8.34 -12.42 4.94
CA LEU A 49 -9.57 -11.77 5.31
C LEU A 49 -10.20 -12.54 6.46
N SER A 50 -10.26 -11.92 7.63
CA SER A 50 -10.95 -12.47 8.79
C SER A 50 -12.23 -11.70 9.06
N TYR A 51 -13.20 -12.34 9.70
CA TYR A 51 -14.45 -11.69 10.10
C TYR A 51 -14.60 -11.80 11.60
N ASN A 52 -14.89 -10.67 12.22
CA ASN A 52 -15.18 -10.60 13.63
C ASN A 52 -16.65 -10.27 13.82
N ARG A 53 -17.25 -10.88 14.84
CA ARG A 53 -18.65 -10.64 15.19
C ARG A 53 -18.72 -9.64 16.33
N THR A 54 -19.56 -8.63 16.17
CA THR A 54 -19.89 -7.68 17.22
C THR A 54 -20.93 -8.28 18.16
N ILE A 55 -21.09 -7.66 19.34
CA ILE A 55 -22.05 -8.11 20.38
C ILE A 55 -23.49 -8.06 19.87
N ASP A 56 -23.81 -7.08 19.01
CA ASP A 56 -25.12 -6.90 18.36
C ASP A 56 -25.30 -7.77 17.10
N GLY A 57 -24.33 -8.64 16.78
CA GLY A 57 -24.46 -9.70 15.78
C GLY A 57 -23.99 -9.34 14.36
N TYR A 58 -23.58 -8.09 14.11
CA TYR A 58 -22.96 -7.69 12.86
C TYR A 58 -21.59 -8.35 12.67
N LEU A 59 -21.22 -8.56 11.41
CA LEU A 59 -19.89 -9.03 11.03
C LEU A 59 -19.13 -7.85 10.44
N TYR A 60 -17.91 -7.63 10.91
CA TYR A 60 -16.98 -6.71 10.26
C TYR A 60 -15.78 -7.48 9.72
N SER A 61 -15.36 -7.10 8.52
CA SER A 61 -14.17 -7.64 7.87
C SER A 61 -12.92 -7.00 8.44
N VAL A 62 -11.91 -7.82 8.70
CA VAL A 62 -10.57 -7.43 9.12
C VAL A 62 -9.60 -7.93 8.04
N PRO A 63 -9.38 -7.14 6.98
CA PRO A 63 -8.43 -7.46 5.93
C PRO A 63 -7.00 -7.26 6.43
N ARG A 64 -6.08 -8.11 5.97
CA ARG A 64 -4.64 -7.96 6.19
C ARG A 64 -3.95 -7.80 4.85
N PHE A 65 -3.23 -6.69 4.71
CA PHE A 65 -2.46 -6.39 3.51
C PHE A 65 -0.97 -6.58 3.76
N GLN A 66 -0.27 -7.13 2.77
CA GLN A 66 1.18 -7.15 2.71
C GLN A 66 1.64 -6.12 1.68
N PHE A 67 2.64 -5.33 2.05
CA PHE A 67 3.29 -4.37 1.16
C PHE A 67 4.67 -4.88 0.79
N ASN A 68 4.92 -5.04 -0.50
CA ASN A 68 6.20 -5.46 -1.05
C ASN A 68 6.82 -4.28 -1.79
N ILE A 69 8.06 -3.91 -1.44
CA ILE A 69 8.76 -2.75 -2.00
C ILE A 69 10.03 -3.23 -2.68
N ILE A 70 10.21 -2.81 -3.93
CA ILE A 70 11.44 -3.03 -4.70
C ILE A 70 12.08 -1.66 -4.94
N GLY A 71 13.35 -1.54 -4.59
CA GLY A 71 14.11 -0.30 -4.71
C GLY A 71 15.52 -0.54 -5.20
N HIS A 72 16.21 0.54 -5.58
CA HIS A 72 17.60 0.49 -6.05
C HIS A 72 18.60 0.09 -4.96
N SER A 73 18.22 0.26 -3.69
CA SER A 73 19.05 -0.04 -2.52
C SER A 73 18.18 -0.33 -1.30
N ALA A 74 18.77 -0.97 -0.29
CA ALA A 74 18.11 -1.21 0.99
C ALA A 74 17.66 0.11 1.67
N LEU A 75 18.46 1.18 1.53
CA LEU A 75 18.09 2.51 2.04
C LEU A 75 16.84 3.06 1.35
N SER A 76 16.75 2.93 0.02
CA SER A 76 15.56 3.34 -0.73
C SER A 76 14.32 2.58 -0.29
N CYS A 77 14.41 1.25 -0.10
CA CYS A 77 13.29 0.46 0.39
C CYS A 77 12.88 0.88 1.80
N SER A 78 13.86 1.13 2.69
CA SER A 78 13.60 1.57 4.07
C SER A 78 12.85 2.91 4.11
N LEU A 79 13.30 3.90 3.34
CA LEU A 79 12.64 5.21 3.25
C LEU A 79 11.19 5.10 2.76
N VAL A 80 10.96 4.35 1.68
CA VAL A 80 9.61 4.12 1.15
C VAL A 80 8.73 3.41 2.18
N SER A 81 9.25 2.36 2.84
CA SER A 81 8.50 1.62 3.86
C SER A 81 8.13 2.47 5.06
N GLY A 82 9.04 3.35 5.52
CA GLY A 82 8.79 4.28 6.61
C GLY A 82 7.76 5.35 6.24
N ALA A 83 7.80 5.85 5.01
CA ALA A 83 6.79 6.78 4.50
C ALA A 83 5.40 6.14 4.47
N ILE A 84 5.29 4.90 3.97
CA ILE A 84 4.02 4.16 3.95
C ILE A 84 3.52 3.91 5.37
N ALA A 85 4.37 3.43 6.28
CA ALA A 85 3.98 3.17 7.66
C ALA A 85 3.43 4.43 8.35
N SER A 86 4.15 5.55 8.27
CA SER A 86 3.71 6.81 8.90
C SER A 86 2.39 7.37 8.34
N VAL A 87 2.13 7.15 7.05
CA VAL A 87 0.87 7.55 6.41
C VAL A 87 -0.30 6.64 6.80
N LEU A 88 -0.05 5.33 6.91
CA LEU A 88 -1.07 4.35 7.29
C LEU A 88 -1.42 4.36 8.78
N ASP A 89 -0.52 4.83 9.65
CA ASP A 89 -0.84 5.05 11.06
C ASP A 89 -1.97 6.08 11.28
N ASN A 90 -2.27 6.90 10.25
CA ASN A 90 -3.32 7.91 10.26
C ASN A 90 -4.48 7.61 9.29
N TYR A 91 -4.54 6.39 8.72
CA TYR A 91 -5.57 5.98 7.75
C TYR A 91 -6.89 5.58 8.40
#